data_AF-A0AAV9C6P3-F1
#
_entry.id   AF-A0AAV9C6P3-F1
#
_cell.length_a   1.000
_cell.length_b   1.000
_cell.length_c   1.000
_cell.angle_alpha   90.00
_cell.angle_beta   90.00
_cell.angle_gamma   90.00
#
_symmetry.space_group_name_H-M   'P 1'
#
loop_
_entity.id
_entity.type
_entity.pdbx_description
1 polymer ?
#
loop_
_entity_poly.entity_id
_entity_poly.type
_entity_poly.pdbx_seq_one_letter_code
_entity_poly.pdbx_strand_id
1 'polypeptide(L)'
;MSSSSCMDSLSLLVVSAFLLFPTALFQLSNGGVTSSFIRKSEPSVDMPFDADVFQPPPGYNSPQQHDTEYFYQIGIGESSRQFSFKTPPAVGPDVPYTVGIIGDLGQTYDSNETLSHYLANQRGQAWLQNELPKVNRTETPWLIVLVHSPLYNSYNYHYMEGETMRVQFESWFVEYKVDLVLSGHVHAYERSERVSNIAYNITNNDATPIPDPSAPVYITIGDGGNIEGLATNFTEPQPSYSAYREASFGHAILDIKNRTHAYYAWYRNHDGNAVLGDSICFHNRYWRSNER
;
A
#
# COMPACT_ATOMS: atom_id res chain seq x y z
N MET A 1 -42.73 -51.41 59.62
CA MET A 1 -43.93 -50.90 60.30
C MET A 1 -43.71 -49.44 60.60
N SER A 2 -44.64 -48.62 60.13
CA SER A 2 -44.70 -47.17 60.22
C SER A 2 -44.74 -46.67 61.66
N SER A 3 -44.10 -45.53 61.93
CA SER A 3 -44.64 -44.55 62.88
C SER A 3 -44.41 -43.13 62.34
N SER A 4 -45.50 -42.60 61.76
CA SER A 4 -45.90 -41.19 61.61
C SER A 4 -45.55 -40.33 62.84
N SER A 5 -45.52 -39.00 62.85
CA SER A 5 -45.68 -37.87 61.92
C SER A 5 -45.62 -36.63 62.82
N CYS A 6 -45.04 -35.51 62.41
CA CYS A 6 -45.72 -34.21 62.43
C CYS A 6 -44.83 -33.14 61.79
N MET A 7 -45.46 -32.32 60.97
CA MET A 7 -44.92 -31.15 60.28
C MET A 7 -44.72 -30.01 61.28
N ASP A 8 -43.80 -29.09 61.00
CA ASP A 8 -44.18 -27.69 60.80
C ASP A 8 -43.05 -26.87 60.17
N SER A 9 -43.48 -26.10 59.17
CA SER A 9 -42.75 -25.20 58.29
C SER A 9 -42.38 -23.88 58.97
N LEU A 10 -41.21 -23.31 58.65
CA LEU A 10 -40.99 -21.88 58.77
C LEU A 10 -40.57 -21.25 57.43
N SER A 11 -41.31 -20.21 57.10
CA SER A 11 -41.38 -19.54 55.81
C SER A 11 -40.31 -18.46 55.63
N LEU A 12 -39.94 -18.29 54.37
CA LEU A 12 -39.11 -17.27 53.76
C LEU A 12 -39.63 -15.83 54.04
N LEU A 13 -38.77 -14.89 54.44
CA LEU A 13 -39.05 -13.45 54.32
C LEU A 13 -37.80 -12.69 53.87
N VAL A 14 -37.95 -12.05 52.72
CA VAL A 14 -37.02 -11.15 52.03
C VAL A 14 -36.92 -9.82 52.81
N VAL A 15 -35.74 -9.18 52.77
CA VAL A 15 -35.53 -7.74 52.46
C VAL A 15 -34.04 -7.44 52.69
N SER A 16 -33.34 -7.09 51.61
CA SER A 16 -31.97 -6.56 51.65
C SER A 16 -31.93 -5.26 50.85
N ALA A 17 -31.65 -4.17 51.54
CA ALA A 17 -31.39 -2.82 51.03
C ALA A 17 -30.59 -2.13 52.17
N PHE A 18 -29.53 -1.34 52.00
CA PHE A 18 -28.96 -0.63 50.86
C PHE A 18 -27.53 -0.16 51.28
N LEU A 19 -26.63 -0.06 50.29
CA LEU A 19 -25.62 0.99 50.06
C LEU A 19 -24.62 1.41 51.16
N LEU A 20 -23.35 1.05 50.95
CA LEU A 20 -22.23 1.97 51.15
C LEU A 20 -21.31 1.91 49.93
N PHE A 21 -21.30 3.01 49.17
CA PHE A 21 -20.35 3.34 48.10
C PHE A 21 -18.97 3.65 48.71
N PRO A 22 -17.89 3.00 48.25
CA PRO A 22 -16.62 3.68 48.06
C PRO A 22 -16.48 3.96 46.56
N THR A 23 -16.42 5.24 46.24
CA THR A 23 -16.05 5.79 44.94
C THR A 23 -14.64 5.32 44.54
N ALA A 24 -14.54 4.15 43.91
CA ALA A 24 -13.42 3.82 43.06
C ALA A 24 -13.71 4.41 41.67
N LEU A 25 -12.89 5.37 41.26
CA LEU A 25 -12.91 5.92 39.91
C LEU A 25 -12.73 4.77 38.90
N PHE A 26 -13.84 4.31 38.33
CA PHE A 26 -13.80 3.70 37.01
C PHE A 26 -13.43 4.81 36.03
N GLN A 27 -12.13 4.93 35.73
CA GLN A 27 -11.75 5.45 34.43
C GLN A 27 -12.20 4.40 33.42
N LEU A 28 -13.45 4.53 32.97
CA LEU A 28 -13.90 3.95 31.72
C LEU A 28 -12.96 4.50 30.66
N SER A 29 -12.03 3.67 30.17
CA SER A 29 -11.35 3.97 28.92
C SER A 29 -12.44 4.00 27.85
N ASN A 30 -12.89 5.20 27.49
CA ASN A 30 -13.68 5.40 26.29
C ASN A 30 -12.71 5.20 25.11
N GLY A 31 -12.41 3.94 24.80
CA GLY A 31 -11.89 3.56 23.50
C GLY A 31 -13.01 3.85 22.52
N GLY A 32 -13.04 5.08 22.00
CA GLY A 32 -14.01 5.50 21.01
C GLY A 32 -14.01 4.49 19.88
N VAL A 33 -15.19 3.96 19.55
CA VAL A 33 -15.40 3.27 18.29
C VAL A 33 -15.11 4.29 17.20
N THR A 34 -13.96 4.17 16.53
CA THR A 34 -13.57 5.09 15.45
C THR A 34 -14.51 4.95 14.26
N SER A 35 -15.16 3.79 14.10
CA SER A 35 -16.25 3.57 13.16
C SER A 35 -17.00 2.27 13.47
N SER A 36 -18.33 2.28 13.36
CA SER A 36 -19.19 1.07 13.38
C SER A 36 -19.33 0.44 11.99
N PHE A 37 -18.51 0.88 11.02
CA PHE A 37 -18.65 0.50 9.63
C PHE A 37 -18.21 -0.95 9.40
N ILE A 38 -19.17 -1.77 8.98
CA ILE A 38 -18.96 -3.12 8.45
C ILE A 38 -19.15 -3.02 6.94
N ARG A 39 -18.16 -3.45 6.14
CA ARG A 39 -18.25 -3.47 4.68
C ARG A 39 -19.47 -4.32 4.28
N LYS A 40 -20.45 -3.69 3.63
CA LYS A 40 -21.64 -4.37 3.09
C LYS A 40 -21.24 -5.15 1.83
N SER A 41 -22.00 -6.20 1.50
CA SER A 41 -21.79 -6.99 0.27
C SER A 41 -22.04 -6.21 -1.01
N GLU A 42 -22.81 -5.12 -0.91
CA GLU A 42 -23.19 -4.28 -2.03
C GLU A 42 -22.10 -3.23 -2.38
N PRO A 43 -22.05 -2.75 -3.64
CA PRO A 43 -21.15 -1.69 -4.05
C PRO A 43 -21.26 -0.48 -3.11
N SER A 44 -20.12 0.04 -2.67
CA SER A 44 -20.10 1.28 -1.90
C SER A 44 -20.65 2.42 -2.75
N VAL A 45 -21.66 3.13 -2.25
CA VAL A 45 -22.08 4.40 -2.84
C VAL A 45 -20.88 5.36 -2.75
N ASP A 46 -20.56 6.02 -3.86
CA ASP A 46 -19.47 7.00 -3.90
C ASP A 46 -19.62 8.02 -2.77
N MET A 47 -18.55 8.16 -2.00
CA MET A 47 -18.51 9.04 -0.83
C MET A 47 -18.48 10.50 -1.29
N PRO A 48 -19.39 11.36 -0.82
CA PRO A 48 -19.37 12.79 -1.17
C PRO A 48 -18.05 13.45 -0.78
N PHE A 49 -17.51 14.30 -1.65
CA PHE A 49 -16.22 14.97 -1.41
C PHE A 49 -16.25 15.97 -0.24
N ASP A 50 -17.43 16.40 0.18
CA ASP A 50 -17.67 17.24 1.35
C ASP A 50 -17.98 16.42 2.62
N ALA A 51 -17.86 15.09 2.55
CA ALA A 51 -18.03 14.24 3.71
C ALA A 51 -17.02 14.59 4.81
N ASP A 52 -17.51 14.58 6.04
CA ASP A 52 -16.77 14.86 7.27
C ASP A 52 -15.52 13.99 7.45
N VAL A 53 -15.54 12.77 6.92
CA VAL A 53 -14.41 11.84 6.89
C VAL A 53 -13.16 12.34 6.13
N PHE A 54 -13.32 13.32 5.22
CA PHE A 54 -12.18 13.97 4.53
C PHE A 54 -11.68 15.22 5.24
N GLN A 55 -12.43 15.75 6.22
CA GLN A 55 -11.95 16.89 7.00
C GLN A 55 -10.86 16.45 7.97
N PRO A 56 -9.80 17.25 8.15
CA PRO A 56 -8.83 17.01 9.19
C PRO A 56 -9.54 16.91 10.55
N PRO A 57 -9.42 15.79 11.28
CA PRO A 57 -10.15 15.63 12.52
C PRO A 57 -9.66 16.69 13.52
N PRO A 58 -10.57 17.46 14.16
CA PRO A 58 -10.16 18.46 15.13
C PRO A 58 -9.72 17.76 16.44
N GLY A 59 -8.60 18.22 17.02
CA GLY A 59 -8.16 17.76 18.33
C GLY A 59 -6.67 17.41 18.42
N TYR A 60 -6.23 17.13 19.64
CA TYR A 60 -4.90 16.57 19.95
C TYR A 60 -4.91 15.07 19.64
N ASN A 61 -3.89 14.52 18.95
CA ASN A 61 -3.83 13.15 18.41
C ASN A 61 -4.85 12.82 17.29
N SER A 62 -5.26 13.81 16.47
CA SER A 62 -6.05 13.50 15.28
C SER A 62 -5.20 12.78 14.22
N PRO A 63 -5.74 11.78 13.47
CA PRO A 63 -5.01 10.89 12.55
C PRO A 63 -4.11 11.48 11.43
N GLN A 64 -3.78 12.77 11.44
CA GLN A 64 -3.03 13.47 10.40
C GLN A 64 -1.90 14.37 10.95
N GLN A 65 -1.58 14.29 12.24
CA GLN A 65 -0.45 15.05 12.80
C GLN A 65 0.88 14.44 12.34
N HIS A 66 1.77 15.27 11.77
CA HIS A 66 3.12 14.86 11.36
C HIS A 66 4.02 14.63 12.59
N ASP A 67 5.07 13.82 12.44
CA ASP A 67 6.07 13.54 13.50
C ASP A 67 5.47 12.99 14.81
N THR A 68 4.29 12.38 14.75
CA THR A 68 3.52 11.99 15.93
C THR A 68 3.56 10.47 16.11
N GLU A 69 3.91 10.01 17.31
CA GLU A 69 3.87 8.59 17.64
C GLU A 69 2.47 8.20 18.13
N TYR A 70 1.84 7.28 17.41
CA TYR A 70 0.55 6.71 17.74
C TYR A 70 0.76 5.34 18.36
N PHE A 71 0.09 5.11 19.48
CA PHE A 71 0.04 3.82 20.15
C PHE A 71 -1.31 3.17 19.87
N TYR A 72 -1.29 1.90 19.48
CA TYR A 72 -2.51 1.11 19.30
C TYR A 72 -2.35 -0.26 19.96
N GLN A 73 -3.45 -0.84 20.41
CA GLN A 73 -3.46 -2.08 21.17
C GLN A 73 -4.31 -3.11 20.43
N ILE A 74 -3.72 -4.26 20.10
CA ILE A 74 -4.41 -5.39 19.49
C ILE A 74 -4.62 -6.47 20.55
N GLY A 75 -5.85 -6.94 20.70
CA GLY A 75 -6.22 -8.03 21.60
C GLY A 75 -7.21 -7.60 22.69
N ILE A 76 -7.69 -8.55 23.49
CA ILE A 76 -8.72 -8.31 24.51
C ILE A 76 -8.19 -8.79 25.87
N GLY A 77 -8.32 -7.94 26.89
CA GLY A 77 -7.89 -8.26 28.25
C GLY A 77 -6.39 -8.55 28.34
N GLU A 78 -6.02 -9.60 29.06
CA GLU A 78 -4.61 -9.97 29.30
C GLU A 78 -3.86 -10.43 28.03
N SER A 79 -4.57 -10.73 26.94
CA SER A 79 -3.96 -11.09 25.64
C SER A 79 -3.53 -9.87 24.80
N SER A 80 -3.79 -8.66 25.30
CA SER A 80 -3.53 -7.45 24.55
C SER A 80 -2.03 -7.16 24.36
N ARG A 81 -1.67 -6.70 23.17
CA ARG A 81 -0.33 -6.26 22.79
C ARG A 81 -0.39 -4.84 22.30
N GLN A 82 0.46 -3.99 22.85
CA GLN A 82 0.60 -2.60 22.42
C GLN A 82 1.67 -2.51 21.33
N PHE A 83 1.36 -1.74 20.31
CA PHE A 83 2.21 -1.42 19.19
C PHE A 83 2.27 0.10 19.05
N SER A 84 3.30 0.62 18.39
CA SER A 84 3.35 2.02 17.99
C SER A 84 3.76 2.17 16.55
N PHE A 85 3.33 3.27 15.93
CA PHE A 85 3.86 3.75 14.67
C PHE A 85 4.03 5.26 14.77
N LYS A 86 5.07 5.80 14.12
CA LYS A 86 5.29 7.24 14.04
C LYS A 86 4.86 7.73 12.66
N THR A 87 4.05 8.79 12.61
CA THR A 87 3.68 9.41 11.34
C THR A 87 4.86 10.11 10.68
N PRO A 88 4.83 10.22 9.35
CA PRO A 88 5.74 11.04 8.55
C PRO A 88 6.05 12.43 9.14
N PRO A 89 7.29 12.94 9.02
CA PRO A 89 7.62 14.33 9.35
C PRO A 89 6.92 15.34 8.43
N ALA A 90 6.95 16.62 8.80
CA ALA A 90 6.38 17.71 8.00
C ALA A 90 7.04 17.83 6.61
N VAL A 91 6.26 18.27 5.61
CA VAL A 91 6.72 18.42 4.21
C VAL A 91 7.92 19.37 4.13
N GLY A 92 8.99 18.97 3.43
CA GLY A 92 10.17 19.80 3.21
C GLY A 92 11.19 19.14 2.26
N PRO A 93 12.18 19.91 1.75
CA PRO A 93 13.13 19.46 0.72
C PRO A 93 14.01 18.25 1.12
N ASP A 94 14.12 17.98 2.43
CA ASP A 94 14.86 16.85 3.01
C ASP A 94 13.93 15.83 3.72
N VAL A 95 12.61 15.91 3.51
CA VAL A 95 11.60 14.98 4.07
C VAL A 95 10.62 14.52 2.96
N PRO A 96 10.61 13.23 2.58
CA PRO A 96 9.94 12.82 1.33
C PRO A 96 8.52 12.28 1.52
N TYR A 97 7.45 12.90 0.99
CA TYR A 97 6.18 12.17 0.70
C TYR A 97 5.37 12.74 -0.47
N THR A 98 5.01 11.88 -1.41
CA THR A 98 3.80 11.98 -2.25
C THR A 98 3.38 10.55 -2.56
N VAL A 99 2.16 10.19 -2.18
CA VAL A 99 1.64 8.82 -2.28
C VAL A 99 0.48 8.84 -3.27
N GLY A 100 0.74 8.39 -4.49
CA GLY A 100 -0.30 8.00 -5.43
C GLY A 100 -0.54 6.50 -5.29
N ILE A 101 -1.73 6.12 -4.81
CA ILE A 101 -2.15 4.71 -4.73
C ILE A 101 -3.06 4.44 -5.92
N ILE A 102 -2.57 3.68 -6.89
CA ILE A 102 -3.40 3.13 -7.96
C ILE A 102 -3.67 1.67 -7.58
N GLY A 103 -4.94 1.36 -7.35
CA GLY A 103 -5.41 0.03 -6.97
C GLY A 103 -5.20 -1.01 -8.08
N ASP A 104 -5.53 -2.26 -7.77
CA ASP A 104 -5.47 -3.41 -8.69
C ASP A 104 -6.37 -3.24 -9.92
N LEU A 105 -5.74 -2.79 -10.99
CA LEU A 105 -6.29 -2.84 -12.34
C LEU A 105 -5.59 -3.98 -13.11
N GLY A 106 -5.83 -5.24 -12.73
CA GLY A 106 -5.47 -6.41 -13.54
C GLY A 106 -6.29 -6.52 -14.84
N GLN A 107 -6.36 -7.70 -15.45
CA GLN A 107 -7.20 -7.95 -16.64
C GLN A 107 -8.53 -8.64 -16.35
N THR A 108 -9.00 -8.59 -15.09
CA THR A 108 -10.33 -9.08 -14.78
C THR A 108 -11.41 -8.19 -15.41
N TYR A 109 -12.62 -8.74 -15.60
CA TYR A 109 -13.78 -7.97 -16.06
C TYR A 109 -13.93 -6.67 -15.24
N ASP A 110 -13.79 -6.76 -13.92
CA ASP A 110 -13.94 -5.62 -13.01
C ASP A 110 -12.80 -4.60 -13.14
N SER A 111 -11.58 -5.04 -13.44
CA SER A 111 -10.44 -4.13 -13.67
C SER A 111 -10.55 -3.36 -14.98
N ASN A 112 -11.05 -4.01 -16.05
CA ASN A 112 -11.32 -3.33 -17.32
C ASN A 112 -12.51 -2.37 -17.22
N GLU A 113 -13.55 -2.73 -16.47
CA GLU A 113 -14.65 -1.81 -16.13
C GLU A 113 -14.16 -0.64 -15.27
N THR A 114 -13.28 -0.88 -14.29
CA THR A 114 -12.70 0.18 -13.45
C THR A 114 -11.84 1.14 -14.27
N LEU A 115 -10.98 0.62 -15.15
CA LEU A 115 -10.21 1.45 -16.09
C LEU A 115 -11.14 2.21 -17.04
N SER A 116 -12.18 1.56 -17.56
CA SER A 116 -13.19 2.20 -18.41
C SER A 116 -13.93 3.32 -17.67
N HIS A 117 -14.31 3.11 -16.41
CA HIS A 117 -14.93 4.12 -15.55
C HIS A 117 -13.96 5.26 -15.25
N TYR A 118 -12.70 4.96 -14.95
CA TYR A 118 -11.66 5.97 -14.72
C TYR A 118 -11.42 6.82 -15.98
N LEU A 119 -11.35 6.18 -17.15
CA LEU A 119 -11.17 6.86 -18.43
C LEU A 119 -12.44 7.63 -18.85
N ALA A 120 -13.63 7.11 -18.59
CA ALA A 120 -14.88 7.81 -18.90
C ALA A 120 -15.15 8.98 -17.93
N ASN A 121 -14.59 8.92 -16.72
CA ASN A 121 -14.69 9.99 -15.75
C ASN A 121 -13.64 11.07 -16.04
N GLN A 122 -14.11 12.21 -16.58
CA GLN A 122 -13.25 13.38 -16.81
C GLN A 122 -12.46 13.80 -15.56
N ARG A 123 -12.98 13.60 -14.34
CA ARG A 123 -12.25 13.90 -13.10
C ARG A 123 -11.19 12.86 -12.76
N GLY A 124 -11.41 11.59 -13.11
CA GLY A 124 -10.44 10.50 -12.93
C GLY A 124 -9.21 10.73 -13.81
N GLN A 125 -9.41 10.82 -15.14
CA GLN A 125 -8.32 11.16 -16.06
C GLN A 125 -7.64 12.49 -15.70
N ALA A 126 -8.44 13.52 -15.40
CA ALA A 126 -7.90 14.81 -15.03
C ALA A 126 -7.12 14.75 -13.71
N TRP A 127 -7.41 13.84 -12.78
CA TRP A 127 -6.68 13.79 -11.53
C TRP A 127 -5.19 13.46 -11.78
N LEU A 128 -4.85 12.31 -12.38
CA LEU A 128 -3.45 11.96 -12.60
C LEU A 128 -2.76 12.94 -13.57
N GLN A 129 -3.47 13.38 -14.62
CA GLN A 129 -2.97 14.40 -15.56
C GLN A 129 -2.74 15.77 -14.89
N ASN A 130 -3.49 16.11 -13.84
CA ASN A 130 -3.32 17.36 -13.10
C ASN A 130 -2.38 17.23 -11.90
N GLU A 131 -2.17 16.02 -11.35
CA GLU A 131 -1.26 15.81 -10.22
C GLU A 131 0.20 15.81 -10.65
N LEU A 132 0.54 15.16 -11.78
CA LEU A 132 1.92 15.13 -12.28
C LEU A 132 2.52 16.53 -12.53
N PRO A 133 1.81 17.50 -13.14
CA PRO A 133 2.25 18.89 -13.25
C PRO A 133 2.49 19.61 -11.92
N LYS A 134 1.83 19.19 -10.83
CA LYS A 134 1.99 19.81 -9.50
C LYS A 134 3.24 19.32 -8.77
N VAL A 135 3.90 18.28 -9.28
CA VAL A 135 5.11 17.73 -8.66
C VAL A 135 6.24 18.75 -8.72
N ASN A 136 6.56 19.33 -7.56
CA ASN A 136 7.69 20.22 -7.40
C ASN A 136 8.95 19.41 -7.01
N ARG A 137 9.76 19.01 -8.01
CA ARG A 137 10.97 18.21 -7.79
C ARG A 137 12.07 18.92 -6.97
N THR A 138 11.92 20.23 -6.71
CA THR A 138 12.81 20.96 -5.80
C THR A 138 12.44 20.80 -4.32
N GLU A 139 11.20 20.41 -4.06
CA GLU A 139 10.64 20.16 -2.72
C GLU A 139 10.47 18.64 -2.47
N THR A 140 9.96 17.90 -3.45
CA THR A 140 9.80 16.44 -3.41
C THR A 140 10.66 15.79 -4.51
N PRO A 141 11.95 15.56 -4.26
CA PRO A 141 12.87 15.11 -5.30
C PRO A 141 12.54 13.72 -5.84
N TRP A 142 12.04 12.80 -5.01
CA TRP A 142 11.71 11.43 -5.38
C TRP A 142 10.25 11.30 -5.79
N LEU A 143 10.00 10.93 -7.04
CA LEU A 143 8.67 10.64 -7.55
C LEU A 143 8.49 9.13 -7.68
N ILE A 144 7.61 8.57 -6.86
CA ILE A 144 7.35 7.13 -6.77
C ILE A 144 5.87 6.89 -7.10
N VAL A 145 5.60 5.91 -7.95
CA VAL A 145 4.25 5.48 -8.31
C VAL A 145 3.98 4.11 -7.73
N LEU A 146 2.79 3.91 -7.17
CA LEU A 146 2.31 2.60 -6.72
C LEU A 146 1.17 2.16 -7.62
N VAL A 147 1.32 1.02 -8.29
CA VAL A 147 0.25 0.38 -9.08
C VAL A 147 0.27 -1.10 -8.76
N HIS A 148 -0.88 -1.73 -8.49
CA HIS A 148 -0.82 -3.13 -8.06
C HIS A 148 -0.39 -4.09 -9.18
N SER A 149 -0.99 -4.03 -10.37
CA SER A 149 -0.60 -4.89 -11.51
C SER A 149 0.62 -4.31 -12.25
N PRO A 150 1.72 -5.08 -12.41
CA PRO A 150 2.97 -4.59 -12.97
C PRO A 150 2.86 -4.32 -14.49
N LEU A 151 3.37 -3.15 -14.92
CA LEU A 151 3.46 -2.79 -16.34
C LEU A 151 4.55 -3.58 -17.08
N TYR A 152 5.60 -3.98 -16.37
CA TYR A 152 6.66 -4.86 -16.87
C TYR A 152 6.73 -6.09 -15.97
N ASN A 153 6.53 -7.27 -16.55
CA ASN A 153 6.51 -8.55 -15.86
C ASN A 153 7.06 -9.63 -16.79
N SER A 154 8.10 -10.34 -16.36
CA SER A 154 8.67 -11.47 -17.11
C SER A 154 8.33 -12.85 -16.51
N TYR A 155 7.40 -12.90 -15.54
CA TYR A 155 6.77 -14.14 -15.10
C TYR A 155 5.61 -14.53 -16.02
N ASN A 156 5.39 -15.83 -16.18
CA ASN A 156 4.24 -16.33 -16.94
C ASN A 156 2.91 -16.06 -16.22
N TYR A 157 2.95 -15.98 -14.88
CA TYR A 157 1.80 -15.61 -14.06
C TYR A 157 1.48 -14.12 -14.26
N HIS A 158 0.24 -13.80 -14.62
CA HIS A 158 -0.22 -12.46 -14.99
C HIS A 158 0.65 -11.77 -16.08
N TYR A 159 1.19 -12.57 -17.01
CA TYR A 159 2.00 -12.03 -18.11
C TYR A 159 1.17 -11.09 -18.97
N MET A 160 1.70 -9.89 -19.23
CA MET A 160 1.06 -8.84 -20.02
C MET A 160 -0.26 -8.30 -19.44
N GLU A 161 -0.59 -8.56 -18.17
CA GLU A 161 -1.83 -8.04 -17.60
C GLU A 161 -1.86 -6.51 -17.53
N GLY A 162 -0.75 -5.88 -17.15
CA GLY A 162 -0.62 -4.42 -17.04
C GLY A 162 -0.56 -3.65 -18.37
N GLU A 163 -0.68 -4.30 -19.53
CA GLU A 163 -0.50 -3.66 -20.84
C GLU A 163 -1.48 -2.50 -21.09
N THR A 164 -2.74 -2.64 -20.66
CA THR A 164 -3.76 -1.59 -20.83
C THR A 164 -3.39 -0.33 -20.06
N MET A 165 -2.86 -0.46 -18.84
CA MET A 165 -2.33 0.65 -18.07
C MET A 165 -1.03 1.19 -18.66
N ARG A 166 -0.15 0.32 -19.16
CA ARG A 166 1.12 0.73 -19.77
C ARG A 166 0.90 1.66 -20.95
N VAL A 167 -0.02 1.31 -21.86
CA VAL A 167 -0.38 2.15 -23.01
C VAL A 167 -0.88 3.54 -22.59
N GLN A 168 -1.56 3.64 -21.45
CA GLN A 168 -2.12 4.92 -20.98
C GLN A 168 -1.12 5.78 -20.20
N PHE A 169 -0.30 5.16 -19.35
CA PHE A 169 0.46 5.90 -18.32
C PHE A 169 1.98 5.91 -18.53
N GLU A 170 2.55 4.97 -19.30
CA GLU A 170 4.01 4.86 -19.45
C GLU A 170 4.63 6.14 -20.03
N SER A 171 3.97 6.76 -21.00
CA SER A 171 4.43 8.02 -21.61
C SER A 171 4.55 9.14 -20.56
N TRP A 172 3.57 9.26 -19.65
CA TRP A 172 3.64 10.24 -18.56
C TRP A 172 4.72 9.89 -17.54
N PHE A 173 4.91 8.60 -17.22
CA PHE A 173 5.98 8.22 -16.29
C PHE A 173 7.37 8.58 -16.82
N VAL A 174 7.57 8.44 -18.12
CA VAL A 174 8.81 8.86 -18.81
C VAL A 174 8.91 10.39 -18.87
N GLU A 175 7.84 11.09 -19.24
CA GLU A 175 7.80 12.55 -19.35
C GLU A 175 8.14 13.24 -18.01
N TYR A 176 7.50 12.80 -16.92
CA TYR A 176 7.69 13.34 -15.57
C TYR A 176 8.87 12.72 -14.82
N LYS A 177 9.64 11.86 -15.50
CA LYS A 177 10.86 11.23 -14.97
C LYS A 177 10.61 10.58 -13.61
N VAL A 178 9.59 9.73 -13.53
CA VAL A 178 9.30 8.92 -12.34
C VAL A 178 10.58 8.14 -11.98
N ASP A 179 10.93 8.09 -10.69
CA ASP A 179 12.14 7.40 -10.26
C ASP A 179 11.90 5.89 -10.21
N LEU A 180 10.77 5.48 -9.60
CA LEU A 180 10.38 4.10 -9.32
C LEU A 180 8.87 3.90 -9.52
N VAL A 181 8.50 2.74 -10.06
CA VAL A 181 7.12 2.22 -10.07
C VAL A 181 7.13 0.92 -9.29
N LEU A 182 6.36 0.84 -8.21
CA LEU A 182 6.27 -0.34 -7.36
C LEU A 182 4.93 -1.04 -7.57
N SER A 183 5.00 -2.36 -7.72
CA SER A 183 3.86 -3.23 -7.96
C SER A 183 3.87 -4.49 -7.12
N GLY A 184 2.71 -5.12 -7.01
CA GLY A 184 2.52 -6.42 -6.37
C GLY A 184 2.04 -7.43 -7.41
N HIS A 185 0.89 -8.04 -7.13
CA HIS A 185 0.13 -8.92 -8.03
C HIS A 185 0.82 -10.26 -8.35
N VAL A 186 1.99 -10.22 -8.98
CA VAL A 186 2.79 -11.42 -9.24
C VAL A 186 3.50 -11.83 -7.94
N HIS A 187 3.31 -13.08 -7.53
CA HIS A 187 3.79 -13.61 -6.25
C HIS A 187 5.27 -13.98 -6.28
N ALA A 188 6.10 -13.02 -6.65
CA ALA A 188 7.55 -13.14 -6.76
C ALA A 188 8.20 -11.74 -6.77
N TYR A 189 9.53 -11.71 -6.89
CA TYR A 189 10.33 -10.49 -6.97
C TYR A 189 10.88 -10.27 -8.39
N GLU A 190 10.73 -9.05 -8.92
CA GLU A 190 11.38 -8.62 -10.16
C GLU A 190 11.80 -7.16 -10.09
N ARG A 191 12.95 -6.84 -10.69
CA ARG A 191 13.42 -5.48 -10.93
C ARG A 191 13.81 -5.31 -12.38
N SER A 192 13.27 -4.29 -13.03
CA SER A 192 13.60 -3.94 -14.41
C SER A 192 14.88 -3.12 -14.51
N GLU A 193 15.43 -3.07 -15.72
CA GLU A 193 16.26 -1.94 -16.18
C GLU A 193 15.38 -0.71 -16.41
N ARG A 194 16.01 0.45 -16.63
CA ARG A 194 15.27 1.65 -17.08
C ARG A 194 14.98 1.53 -18.57
N VAL A 195 13.75 1.14 -18.89
CA VAL A 195 13.27 0.95 -20.26
C VAL A 195 11.97 1.69 -20.49
N SER A 196 11.71 2.04 -21.75
CA SER A 196 10.40 2.51 -22.19
C SER A 196 9.98 1.83 -23.49
N ASN A 197 8.67 1.67 -23.68
CA ASN A 197 8.06 1.13 -24.89
C ASN A 197 6.90 2.03 -25.38
N ILE A 198 7.23 3.31 -25.58
CA ILE A 198 6.28 4.40 -25.89
C ILE A 198 6.32 4.86 -27.36
N ALA A 199 7.18 4.25 -28.18
CA ALA A 199 7.41 4.66 -29.57
C ALA A 199 6.40 4.06 -30.57
N TYR A 200 5.65 3.04 -30.17
CA TYR A 200 4.74 2.31 -31.06
C TYR A 200 3.62 3.20 -31.62
N ASN A 201 3.43 3.20 -32.95
CA ASN A 201 2.39 3.99 -33.62
C ASN A 201 1.54 3.18 -34.64
N ILE A 202 1.43 1.86 -34.46
CA ILE A 202 0.78 0.90 -35.39
C ILE A 202 1.53 0.70 -36.71
N THR A 203 1.99 1.79 -37.36
CA THR A 203 2.60 1.75 -38.69
C THR A 203 4.12 1.53 -38.67
N ASN A 204 4.80 1.95 -37.61
CA ASN A 204 6.24 1.76 -37.44
C ASN A 204 6.63 0.38 -36.89
N ASN A 205 5.69 -0.31 -36.23
CA ASN A 205 5.91 -1.59 -35.56
C ASN A 205 7.02 -1.56 -34.48
N ASP A 206 7.32 -0.38 -33.92
CA ASP A 206 8.33 -0.19 -32.88
C ASP A 206 7.76 -0.55 -31.50
N ALA A 207 7.53 -1.85 -31.28
CA ALA A 207 6.90 -2.39 -30.06
C ALA A 207 7.91 -3.04 -29.08
N THR A 208 9.22 -2.79 -29.26
CA THR A 208 10.28 -3.36 -28.42
C THR A 208 10.70 -2.37 -27.35
N PRO A 209 10.69 -2.74 -26.06
CA PRO A 209 11.23 -1.90 -24.99
C PRO A 209 12.71 -1.59 -25.23
N ILE A 210 13.08 -0.32 -25.14
CA ILE A 210 14.47 0.14 -25.31
C ILE A 210 15.00 0.80 -24.04
N PRO A 211 16.33 0.76 -23.79
CA PRO A 211 16.92 1.50 -22.68
C PRO A 211 16.61 2.99 -22.75
N ASP A 212 16.04 3.53 -21.67
CA ASP A 212 15.64 4.93 -21.58
C ASP A 212 16.03 5.51 -20.21
N PRO A 213 17.04 6.38 -20.13
CA PRO A 213 17.46 6.99 -18.87
C PRO A 213 16.40 7.83 -18.16
N SER A 214 15.36 8.28 -18.88
CA SER A 214 14.23 9.05 -18.33
C SER A 214 13.13 8.15 -17.75
N ALA A 215 13.08 6.88 -18.14
CA ALA A 215 12.09 5.94 -17.63
C ALA A 215 12.35 5.56 -16.16
N PRO A 216 11.30 5.20 -15.40
CA PRO A 216 11.45 4.66 -14.06
C PRO A 216 12.11 3.27 -14.07
N VAL A 217 12.50 2.80 -12.88
CA VAL A 217 12.69 1.36 -12.65
C VAL A 217 11.37 0.79 -12.16
N TYR A 218 10.92 -0.28 -12.80
CA TYR A 218 9.74 -1.05 -12.42
C TYR A 218 10.16 -2.16 -11.47
N ILE A 219 9.46 -2.29 -10.35
CA ILE A 219 9.74 -3.30 -9.33
C ILE A 219 8.45 -4.03 -8.97
N THR A 220 8.48 -5.34 -9.12
CA THR A 220 7.45 -6.26 -8.62
C THR A 220 7.91 -6.78 -7.27
N ILE A 221 7.10 -6.54 -6.23
CA ILE A 221 7.33 -6.95 -4.83
C ILE A 221 6.04 -7.56 -4.25
N GLY A 222 5.46 -8.53 -4.97
CA GLY A 222 4.21 -9.22 -4.60
C GLY A 222 4.42 -10.49 -3.78
N ASP A 223 5.63 -10.69 -3.28
CA ASP A 223 6.16 -11.91 -2.65
C ASP A 223 5.98 -11.95 -1.12
N GLY A 224 4.92 -11.34 -0.60
CA GLY A 224 4.70 -11.18 0.84
C GLY A 224 4.27 -12.44 1.62
N GLY A 225 4.08 -13.59 0.96
CA GLY A 225 3.69 -14.84 1.63
C GLY A 225 2.18 -15.16 1.62
N ASN A 226 1.48 -14.79 0.55
CA ASN A 226 0.06 -15.12 0.40
C ASN A 226 -0.18 -16.65 0.27
N ILE A 227 -1.44 -17.08 0.46
CA ILE A 227 -1.84 -18.49 0.48
C ILE A 227 -1.77 -19.18 -0.89
N GLU A 228 -1.80 -18.42 -1.99
CA GLU A 228 -1.77 -18.96 -3.36
C GLU A 228 -0.38 -19.49 -3.73
N GLY A 229 0.66 -19.05 -3.02
CA GLY A 229 2.03 -19.51 -3.19
C GLY A 229 2.85 -18.67 -4.17
N LEU A 230 4.07 -19.12 -4.46
CA LEU A 230 5.03 -18.40 -5.31
C LEU A 230 4.75 -18.60 -6.80
N ALA A 231 4.91 -17.53 -7.59
CA ALA A 231 5.00 -17.61 -9.03
C ALA A 231 6.42 -18.05 -9.42
N THR A 232 6.61 -19.32 -9.77
CA THR A 232 7.96 -19.88 -10.05
C THR A 232 8.30 -19.99 -11.54
N ASN A 233 7.35 -19.71 -12.42
CA ASN A 233 7.51 -19.91 -13.86
C ASN A 233 7.80 -18.59 -14.57
N PHE A 234 8.93 -18.55 -15.28
CA PHE A 234 9.45 -17.37 -15.97
C PHE A 234 9.26 -17.49 -17.49
N THR A 235 9.24 -16.36 -18.16
CA THR A 235 9.52 -16.29 -19.60
C THR A 235 11.00 -16.57 -19.85
N GLU A 236 11.32 -17.36 -20.87
CA GLU A 236 12.69 -17.71 -21.23
C GLU A 236 12.99 -17.39 -22.70
N PRO A 237 14.17 -16.83 -23.02
CA PRO A 237 15.21 -16.37 -22.10
C PRO A 237 14.77 -15.14 -21.29
N GLN A 238 15.50 -14.80 -20.22
CA GLN A 238 15.30 -13.54 -19.49
C GLN A 238 15.34 -12.35 -20.47
N PRO A 239 14.27 -11.56 -20.55
CA PRO A 239 14.22 -10.43 -21.47
C PRO A 239 15.18 -9.33 -21.02
N SER A 240 15.73 -8.57 -21.96
CA SER A 240 16.74 -7.54 -21.68
C SER A 240 16.26 -6.39 -20.79
N TYR A 241 14.95 -6.22 -20.63
CA TYR A 241 14.38 -5.24 -19.70
C TYR A 241 14.38 -5.72 -18.25
N SER A 242 14.53 -7.03 -17.99
CA SER A 242 14.51 -7.60 -16.64
C SER A 242 15.94 -7.66 -16.11
N ALA A 243 16.25 -6.88 -15.09
CA ALA A 243 17.59 -6.81 -14.51
C ALA A 243 17.84 -7.93 -13.48
N TYR A 244 16.83 -8.20 -12.65
CA TYR A 244 16.85 -9.27 -11.64
C TYR A 244 15.44 -9.83 -11.46
N ARG A 245 15.34 -11.15 -11.27
CA ARG A 245 14.06 -11.83 -10.97
C ARG A 245 14.31 -13.08 -10.13
N GLU A 246 13.50 -13.31 -9.11
CA GLU A 246 13.61 -14.48 -8.23
C GLU A 246 12.26 -14.85 -7.61
N ALA A 247 11.94 -16.14 -7.60
CA ALA A 247 10.76 -16.66 -6.93
C ALA A 247 11.10 -17.08 -5.49
N SER A 248 11.07 -16.12 -4.57
CA SER A 248 11.19 -16.34 -3.12
C SER A 248 10.27 -15.37 -2.41
N PHE A 249 9.77 -15.74 -1.23
CA PHE A 249 9.06 -14.78 -0.38
C PHE A 249 10.02 -13.79 0.23
N GLY A 250 9.57 -12.57 0.50
CA GLY A 250 10.45 -11.51 0.97
C GLY A 250 9.76 -10.19 1.24
N HIS A 251 10.60 -9.18 1.47
CA HIS A 251 10.22 -7.78 1.58
C HIS A 251 11.40 -6.91 1.18
N ALA A 252 11.14 -5.63 0.88
CA ALA A 252 12.19 -4.69 0.53
C ALA A 252 12.17 -3.43 1.38
N ILE A 253 13.33 -2.78 1.48
CA ILE A 253 13.53 -1.51 2.16
C ILE A 253 14.06 -0.51 1.13
N LEU A 254 13.34 0.61 0.98
CA LEU A 254 13.80 1.79 0.25
C LEU A 254 14.22 2.87 1.25
N ASP A 255 15.51 3.13 1.29
CA ASP A 255 16.16 4.05 2.22
C ASP A 255 16.65 5.29 1.46
N ILE A 256 15.81 6.33 1.43
CA ILE A 256 16.12 7.60 0.76
C ILE A 256 17.13 8.37 1.61
N LYS A 257 18.33 8.60 1.07
CA LYS A 257 19.42 9.26 1.79
C LYS A 257 19.39 10.77 1.66
N ASN A 258 19.09 11.26 0.47
CA ASN A 258 19.01 12.68 0.14
C ASN A 258 18.33 12.85 -1.23
N ARG A 259 18.31 14.08 -1.76
CA ARG A 259 17.72 14.39 -3.07
C ARG A 259 18.36 13.68 -4.27
N THR A 260 19.56 13.11 -4.14
CA THR A 260 20.28 12.46 -5.25
C THR A 260 20.37 10.94 -5.11
N HIS A 261 20.40 10.39 -3.90
CA HIS A 261 20.63 8.96 -3.65
C HIS A 261 19.56 8.32 -2.78
N ALA A 262 19.10 7.14 -3.19
CA ALA A 262 18.30 6.23 -2.38
C ALA A 262 18.87 4.81 -2.49
N TYR A 263 18.91 4.08 -1.40
CA TYR A 263 19.36 2.69 -1.38
C TYR A 263 18.15 1.77 -1.30
N TYR A 264 18.08 0.80 -2.20
CA TYR A 264 17.03 -0.21 -2.22
C TYR A 264 17.65 -1.59 -1.95
N ALA A 265 17.04 -2.36 -1.06
CA ALA A 265 17.45 -3.72 -0.76
C ALA A 265 16.23 -4.63 -0.60
N TRP A 266 16.22 -5.74 -1.33
CA TRP A 266 15.23 -6.81 -1.19
C TRP A 266 15.82 -7.95 -0.36
N TYR A 267 15.05 -8.42 0.60
CA TYR A 267 15.41 -9.49 1.53
C TYR A 267 14.45 -10.65 1.36
N ARG A 268 14.99 -11.82 1.02
CA ARG A 268 14.23 -13.08 0.98
C ARG A 268 14.12 -13.68 2.37
N ASN A 269 12.99 -14.33 2.60
CA ASN A 269 12.74 -15.17 3.77
C ASN A 269 13.42 -16.53 3.54
N HIS A 270 14.51 -16.78 4.25
CA HIS A 270 15.25 -18.04 4.18
C HIS A 270 15.50 -18.58 5.59
N ASP A 271 14.96 -19.77 5.88
CA ASP A 271 15.05 -20.43 7.19
C ASP A 271 14.70 -19.52 8.39
N GLY A 272 13.64 -18.71 8.23
CA GLY A 272 13.18 -17.78 9.27
C GLY A 272 14.01 -16.50 9.42
N ASN A 273 15.05 -16.31 8.61
CA ASN A 273 15.87 -15.10 8.58
C ASN A 273 15.60 -14.27 7.31
N ALA A 274 15.75 -12.95 7.44
CA ALA A 274 15.80 -12.05 6.30
C ALA A 274 17.23 -12.02 5.73
N VAL A 275 17.40 -12.50 4.50
CA VAL A 275 18.71 -12.57 3.82
C VAL A 275 18.68 -11.65 2.61
N LEU A 276 19.72 -10.82 2.44
CA LEU A 276 19.84 -9.93 1.29
C LEU A 276 19.83 -10.74 -0.01
N GLY A 277 18.86 -10.47 -0.88
CA GLY A 277 18.71 -11.09 -2.20
C GLY A 277 19.23 -10.20 -3.33
N ASP A 278 18.70 -8.98 -3.41
CA ASP A 278 19.08 -7.96 -4.40
C ASP A 278 19.26 -6.59 -3.73
N SER A 279 20.12 -5.75 -4.30
CA SER A 279 20.30 -4.38 -3.84
C SER A 279 20.78 -3.45 -4.95
N ILE A 280 20.35 -2.20 -4.90
CA ILE A 280 20.73 -1.17 -5.86
C ILE A 280 20.72 0.22 -5.22
N CYS A 281 21.69 1.06 -5.59
CA CYS A 281 21.64 2.47 -5.29
C CYS A 281 20.96 3.21 -6.46
N PHE A 282 19.81 3.80 -6.19
CA PHE A 282 19.11 4.65 -7.14
C PHE A 282 19.68 6.07 -7.12
N HIS A 283 19.86 6.61 -8.32
CA HIS A 283 20.17 8.02 -8.51
C HIS A 283 18.95 8.76 -9.04
N ASN A 284 18.58 9.84 -8.37
CA ASN A 284 17.42 10.66 -8.68
C ASN A 284 17.44 11.18 -10.12
N ARG A 285 16.31 11.11 -10.82
CA ARG A 285 16.23 11.51 -12.24
C ARG A 285 16.32 13.01 -12.47
N TYR A 286 15.84 13.82 -11.53
CA TYR A 286 15.79 15.27 -11.66
C TYR A 286 17.12 15.94 -11.27
N TRP A 287 17.73 15.49 -10.17
CA TRP A 287 18.91 16.14 -9.60
C TRP A 287 20.26 15.66 -10.16
N ARG A 288 20.31 14.47 -10.78
CA ARG A 288 21.55 13.91 -11.34
C ARG A 288 22.02 14.62 -12.63
N SER A 289 21.12 15.24 -13.39
CA SER A 289 21.49 15.89 -14.67
C SER A 289 22.28 17.18 -14.52
N ASN A 290 22.30 17.78 -13.32
CA ASN A 290 22.90 19.10 -13.07
C ASN A 290 24.37 19.04 -12.59
N GLU A 291 24.97 17.85 -12.49
CA GLU A 291 26.36 17.65 -12.07
C GLU A 291 27.31 17.35 -13.25
N ARG A 292 27.11 18.01 -14.40
CA ARG A 292 28.10 18.01 -15.50
C ARG A 292 28.98 19.25 -15.48
#